data_AF-A0A0Q7B9E8-F1
#
_entry.id   AF-A0A0Q7B9E8-F1
#
_cell.length_a   1.000
_cell.length_b   1.000
_cell.length_c   1.000
_cell.angle_alpha   90.00
_cell.angle_beta   90.00
_cell.angle_gamma   90.00
#
_symmetry.space_group_name_H-M   'P 1'
#
loop_
_entity.id
_entity.type
_entity.pdbx_description
1 polymer ?
#
loop_
_entity_poly.entity_id
_entity_poly.type
_entity_poly.pdbx_seq_one_letter_code
_entity_poly.pdbx_strand_id
1 'polypeptide(L)'
;MSAVRRALVALAALVLATAAAGCTSDGDDGPSADRPSASSTPLQDFATDDVSVVRGEFCPRIAPEAVTDALGSESTDGTTWANGDRVELADGVRDVAHEYGCSWTAADGTVARAWVFAPPVTAAGAADLGRRARGADGCRALPDAPAYGAPSVATRCGDVVTFQGLFGDAWLTCSLSSTTEPDVDRTGRWCVAVAQAARS
;
A
#
# COMPACT_ATOMS: atom_id res chain seq x y z
N MET A 1 -32.56 45.29 -31.22
CA MET A 1 -32.38 45.14 -32.69
C MET A 1 -31.11 44.33 -32.90
N SER A 2 -30.94 43.31 -33.76
CA SER A 2 -31.81 42.38 -34.53
C SER A 2 -30.84 41.34 -35.17
N ALA A 3 -31.11 40.06 -35.45
CA ALA A 3 -32.24 39.11 -35.33
C ALA A 3 -31.63 37.71 -34.99
N VAL A 4 -32.28 36.63 -34.52
CA VAL A 4 -33.63 36.03 -34.67
C VAL A 4 -33.85 35.27 -36.01
N ARG A 5 -34.06 33.92 -35.92
CA ARG A 5 -34.46 32.92 -36.98
C ARG A 5 -33.31 32.41 -37.89
N ARG A 6 -33.32 31.18 -38.48
CA ARG A 6 -34.21 29.97 -38.50
C ARG A 6 -33.36 28.72 -38.90
N ALA A 7 -33.61 27.49 -38.41
CA ALA A 7 -34.38 26.34 -39.01
C ALA A 7 -33.89 25.86 -40.41
N LEU A 8 -33.90 24.58 -40.85
CA LEU A 8 -34.64 23.31 -40.55
C LEU A 8 -33.63 22.11 -40.64
N VAL A 9 -33.79 20.87 -40.12
CA VAL A 9 -34.88 19.89 -39.89
C VAL A 9 -35.27 18.99 -41.09
N ALA A 10 -34.74 17.75 -41.10
CA ALA A 10 -35.29 16.48 -41.68
C ALA A 10 -34.30 15.31 -41.37
N LEU A 11 -34.59 14.01 -41.14
CA LEU A 11 -35.72 13.25 -40.54
C LEU A 11 -36.24 12.04 -41.38
N ALA A 12 -35.56 10.89 -41.30
CA ALA A 12 -36.06 9.51 -41.54
C ALA A 12 -35.00 8.48 -41.06
N ALA A 13 -35.19 7.41 -40.26
CA ALA A 13 -36.34 6.71 -39.64
C ALA A 13 -36.95 5.50 -40.41
N LEU A 14 -36.42 4.30 -40.13
CA LEU A 14 -37.10 2.99 -40.16
C LEU A 14 -36.21 1.99 -39.38
N VAL A 15 -36.52 1.55 -38.16
CA VAL A 15 -37.59 0.63 -37.71
C VAL A 15 -37.41 -0.81 -38.21
N LEU A 16 -36.95 -1.68 -37.29
CA LEU A 16 -37.39 -3.08 -37.16
C LEU A 16 -37.60 -3.37 -35.67
N ALA A 17 -38.57 -4.22 -35.33
CA ALA A 17 -39.03 -4.42 -33.96
C ALA A 17 -39.23 -5.91 -33.62
N THR A 18 -39.56 -6.16 -32.35
CA THR A 18 -39.89 -7.45 -31.71
C THR A 18 -38.68 -8.31 -31.31
N ALA A 19 -38.76 -9.12 -30.25
CA ALA A 19 -39.94 -9.50 -29.46
C ALA A 19 -39.80 -9.22 -27.95
N ALA A 20 -40.94 -9.14 -27.27
CA ALA A 20 -41.01 -9.13 -25.81
C ALA A 20 -41.19 -10.57 -25.28
N ALA A 21 -40.44 -10.92 -24.25
CA ALA A 21 -40.69 -12.07 -23.39
C ALA A 21 -40.51 -11.60 -21.94
N GLY A 22 -41.52 -11.81 -21.09
CA GLY A 22 -41.50 -11.35 -19.71
C GLY A 22 -41.46 -12.51 -18.73
N CYS A 23 -40.51 -12.45 -17.80
CA CYS A 23 -40.60 -13.08 -16.48
C CYS A 23 -40.61 -11.88 -15.51
N THR A 24 -41.70 -11.59 -14.81
CA THR A 24 -42.06 -12.16 -13.49
C THR A 24 -40.92 -12.04 -12.49
N SER A 25 -41.19 -11.35 -11.39
CA SER A 25 -40.28 -11.23 -10.26
C SER A 25 -40.10 -12.56 -9.55
N ASP A 26 -38.87 -12.95 -9.30
CA ASP A 26 -38.51 -13.65 -8.08
C ASP A 26 -37.47 -12.80 -7.34
N GLY A 27 -37.76 -12.50 -6.08
CA GLY A 27 -36.83 -11.81 -5.18
C GLY A 27 -35.87 -12.84 -4.60
N ASP A 28 -34.81 -13.15 -5.34
CA ASP A 28 -33.77 -14.04 -4.86
C ASP A 28 -32.88 -13.29 -3.85
N ASP A 29 -33.41 -13.12 -2.62
CA ASP A 29 -32.63 -12.95 -1.40
C ASP A 29 -31.89 -14.28 -1.08
N GLY A 30 -31.20 -14.82 -2.09
CA GLY A 30 -30.22 -15.88 -1.91
C GLY A 30 -29.17 -15.37 -0.92
N PRO A 31 -28.75 -16.18 0.07
CA PRO A 31 -27.85 -15.71 1.10
C PRO A 31 -26.60 -15.17 0.44
N SER A 32 -26.30 -13.89 0.68
CA SER A 32 -25.04 -13.26 0.29
C SER A 32 -23.92 -14.19 0.72
N ALA A 33 -23.32 -14.89 -0.24
CA ALA A 33 -22.22 -15.77 0.05
C ALA A 33 -21.10 -14.87 0.57
N ASP A 34 -20.82 -14.94 1.88
CA ASP A 34 -19.74 -14.21 2.54
C ASP A 34 -18.45 -14.56 1.82
N ARG A 35 -18.11 -13.72 0.83
CA ARG A 35 -16.99 -13.94 -0.08
C ARG A 35 -15.77 -13.91 0.82
N PRO A 36 -15.07 -15.03 1.05
CA PRO A 36 -14.18 -15.13 2.19
C PRO A 36 -13.15 -13.99 2.16
N SER A 37 -13.26 -13.06 3.11
CA SER A 37 -12.31 -11.96 3.25
C SER A 37 -10.95 -12.61 3.42
N ALA A 38 -10.10 -12.50 2.40
CA ALA A 38 -8.84 -13.22 2.32
C ALA A 38 -7.91 -12.66 3.40
N SER A 39 -7.96 -13.27 4.58
CA SER A 39 -7.32 -12.73 5.79
C SER A 39 -5.85 -12.46 5.50
N SER A 40 -5.48 -11.18 5.54
CA SER A 40 -4.16 -10.70 5.19
C SER A 40 -3.13 -11.41 6.07
N THR A 41 -2.18 -12.12 5.44
CA THR A 41 -1.33 -13.11 6.11
C THR A 41 -0.53 -12.48 7.25
N PRO A 42 -0.56 -13.03 8.48
CA PRO A 42 0.27 -12.52 9.57
C PRO A 42 1.76 -12.66 9.24
N LEU A 43 2.60 -11.73 9.70
CA LEU A 43 4.02 -11.74 9.33
C LEU A 43 4.78 -12.95 9.91
N GLN A 44 4.36 -13.47 11.06
CA GLN A 44 4.88 -14.71 11.65
C GLN A 44 4.60 -15.97 10.80
N ASP A 45 3.60 -15.92 9.92
CA ASP A 45 3.20 -17.03 9.04
C ASP A 45 3.73 -16.85 7.60
N PHE A 46 4.55 -15.83 7.35
CA PHE A 46 5.08 -15.49 6.03
C PHE A 46 6.57 -15.83 5.91
N ALA A 47 6.90 -16.77 5.02
CA ALA A 47 8.28 -17.21 4.73
C ALA A 47 9.06 -16.09 4.02
N THR A 48 9.74 -15.23 4.79
CA THR A 48 10.50 -14.09 4.26
C THR A 48 11.85 -14.46 3.64
N ASP A 49 12.33 -15.69 3.86
CA ASP A 49 13.58 -16.25 3.37
C ASP A 49 13.51 -16.73 1.91
N ASP A 50 12.34 -17.19 1.44
CA ASP A 50 12.09 -17.52 0.03
C ASP A 50 11.80 -16.28 -0.86
N VAL A 51 11.78 -15.07 -0.29
CA VAL A 51 11.36 -13.85 -1.00
C VAL A 51 12.57 -13.04 -1.50
N SER A 52 12.73 -12.96 -2.82
CA SER A 52 13.61 -11.99 -3.49
C SER A 52 12.83 -10.74 -3.90
N VAL A 53 13.35 -9.55 -3.58
CA VAL A 53 12.70 -8.26 -3.81
C VAL A 53 13.40 -7.47 -4.92
N VAL A 54 12.62 -6.84 -5.80
CA VAL A 54 13.14 -5.95 -6.84
C VAL A 54 13.39 -4.56 -6.27
N ARG A 55 14.63 -4.06 -6.40
CA ARG A 55 14.98 -2.65 -6.15
C ARG A 55 14.45 -1.75 -7.28
N GLY A 56 13.14 -1.54 -7.30
CA GLY A 56 12.41 -0.86 -8.36
C GLY A 56 10.94 -0.60 -7.98
N GLU A 57 10.12 -0.18 -8.93
CA GLU A 57 8.71 0.13 -8.70
C GLU A 57 7.89 -1.10 -8.27
N PHE A 58 7.16 -0.97 -7.16
CA PHE A 58 6.25 -1.99 -6.63
C PHE A 58 4.87 -1.45 -6.21
N CYS A 59 4.72 -0.14 -6.01
CA CYS A 59 3.48 0.46 -5.52
C CYS A 59 2.24 0.14 -6.40
N PRO A 60 2.31 0.12 -7.75
CA PRO A 60 1.19 -0.32 -8.59
C PRO A 60 0.84 -1.82 -8.50
N ARG A 61 1.65 -2.62 -7.77
CA ARG A 61 1.43 -4.05 -7.51
C ARG A 61 0.85 -4.32 -6.11
N ILE A 62 0.69 -3.30 -5.27
CA ILE A 62 0.00 -3.42 -3.98
C ILE A 62 -1.51 -3.44 -4.25
N ALA A 63 -2.20 -4.44 -3.70
CA ALA A 63 -3.64 -4.57 -3.82
C ALA A 63 -4.36 -3.42 -3.08
N PRO A 64 -5.36 -2.75 -3.67
CA PRO A 64 -6.13 -1.69 -2.99
C PRO A 64 -6.73 -2.16 -1.66
N GLU A 65 -7.21 -3.40 -1.59
CA GLU A 65 -7.75 -4.02 -0.39
C GLU A 65 -6.71 -4.08 0.74
N ALA A 66 -5.43 -4.31 0.42
CA ALA A 66 -4.35 -4.31 1.41
C ALA A 66 -4.00 -2.89 1.92
N VAL A 67 -4.26 -1.85 1.11
CA VAL A 67 -4.18 -0.45 1.57
C VAL A 67 -5.35 -0.14 2.50
N THR A 68 -6.58 -0.52 2.13
CA THR A 68 -7.78 -0.32 2.98
C THR A 68 -7.68 -1.11 4.30
N ASP A 69 -7.16 -2.34 4.30
CA ASP A 69 -6.84 -3.12 5.52
C ASP A 69 -5.79 -2.39 6.38
N ALA A 70 -4.69 -1.94 5.77
CA ALA A 70 -3.61 -1.25 6.47
C ALA A 70 -4.08 0.08 7.09
N LEU A 71 -4.93 0.84 6.38
CA LEU A 71 -5.52 2.10 6.82
C LEU A 71 -6.73 1.93 7.74
N GLY A 72 -7.42 0.79 7.71
CA GLY A 72 -8.69 0.56 8.41
C GLY A 72 -9.89 1.31 7.79
N SER A 73 -9.67 1.98 6.65
CA SER A 73 -10.66 2.72 5.87
C SER A 73 -10.11 3.02 4.47
N GLU A 74 -10.96 3.45 3.54
CA GLU A 74 -10.53 3.88 2.21
C GLU A 74 -9.52 5.04 2.26
N SER A 75 -8.54 5.01 1.36
CA SER A 75 -7.52 6.06 1.26
C SER A 75 -8.12 7.35 0.68
N THR A 76 -7.79 8.48 1.29
CA THR A 76 -8.20 9.83 0.84
C THR A 76 -7.16 10.53 -0.03
N ASP A 77 -5.89 10.18 0.14
CA ASP A 77 -4.77 10.65 -0.66
C ASP A 77 -3.73 9.52 -0.83
N GLY A 78 -2.92 9.58 -1.89
CA GLY A 78 -1.93 8.56 -2.22
C GLY A 78 -0.85 9.09 -3.14
N THR A 79 0.41 8.88 -2.77
CA THR A 79 1.58 9.33 -3.54
C THR A 79 2.59 8.20 -3.74
N THR A 80 3.32 8.27 -4.86
CA THR A 80 4.33 7.31 -5.31
C THR A 80 5.56 8.05 -5.79
N TRP A 81 6.76 7.52 -5.54
CA TRP A 81 8.02 8.11 -5.98
C TRP A 81 9.03 7.07 -6.46
N ALA A 82 9.91 7.49 -7.35
CA ALA A 82 11.05 6.73 -7.85
C ALA A 82 12.37 7.36 -7.43
N ASN A 83 13.45 6.58 -7.53
CA ASN A 83 14.80 7.05 -7.25
C ASN A 83 15.19 8.22 -8.18
N GLY A 84 15.46 9.38 -7.59
CA GLY A 84 15.76 10.63 -8.29
C GLY A 84 14.67 11.70 -8.17
N ASP A 85 13.46 11.34 -7.75
CA ASP A 85 12.36 12.30 -7.56
C ASP A 85 12.59 13.20 -6.34
N ARG A 86 12.17 14.47 -6.42
CA ARG A 86 12.15 15.38 -5.28
C ARG A 86 10.80 15.32 -4.55
N VAL A 87 10.78 14.66 -3.41
CA VAL A 87 9.57 14.40 -2.62
C VAL A 87 9.77 14.76 -1.15
N GLU A 88 8.69 14.75 -0.38
CA GLU A 88 8.71 14.98 1.06
C GLU A 88 8.95 13.66 1.78
N LEU A 89 10.14 13.47 2.35
CA LEU A 89 10.59 12.22 2.97
C LEU A 89 10.25 12.17 4.47
N ALA A 90 10.10 13.34 5.08
CA ALA A 90 9.59 13.58 6.43
C ALA A 90 8.96 14.98 6.46
N ASP A 91 8.15 15.28 7.47
CA ASP A 91 7.38 16.53 7.59
C ASP A 91 8.24 17.79 7.38
N GLY A 92 7.97 18.54 6.30
CA GLY A 92 8.71 19.74 5.90
C GLY A 92 10.09 19.49 5.26
N VAL A 93 10.55 18.23 5.15
CA VAL A 93 11.84 17.82 4.59
C VAL A 93 11.65 17.29 3.17
N ARG A 94 11.85 18.18 2.19
CA ARG A 94 11.75 17.84 0.76
C ARG A 94 13.13 17.69 0.12
N ASP A 95 13.50 16.48 -0.26
CA ASP A 95 14.82 16.15 -0.84
C ASP A 95 14.70 15.09 -1.95
N VAL A 96 15.82 14.65 -2.53
CA VAL A 96 15.89 13.63 -3.58
C VAL A 96 15.80 12.22 -2.99
N ALA A 97 14.82 11.43 -3.45
CA ALA A 97 14.69 10.04 -3.05
C ALA A 97 15.83 9.16 -3.63
N HIS A 98 16.39 8.28 -2.80
CA HIS A 98 17.36 7.23 -3.19
C HIS A 98 16.75 5.82 -3.16
N GLU A 99 15.45 5.78 -3.43
CA GLU A 99 14.54 4.67 -3.15
C GLU A 99 13.30 4.79 -4.03
N TYR A 100 12.58 3.69 -4.19
CA TYR A 100 11.24 3.65 -4.79
C TYR A 100 10.24 3.45 -3.65
N GLY A 101 9.14 4.19 -3.62
CA GLY A 101 8.22 4.11 -2.49
C GLY A 101 6.87 4.77 -2.69
N CYS A 102 6.04 4.65 -1.67
CA CYS A 102 4.66 5.10 -1.64
C CYS A 102 4.16 5.41 -0.22
N SER A 103 3.18 6.31 -0.16
CA SER A 103 2.48 6.72 1.06
C SER A 103 0.99 6.89 0.75
N TRP A 104 0.14 6.34 1.61
CA TRP A 104 -1.32 6.44 1.54
C TRP A 104 -1.87 6.97 2.87
N THR A 105 -2.90 7.82 2.81
CA THR A 105 -3.43 8.55 3.97
C THR A 105 -4.94 8.38 4.08
N ALA A 106 -5.41 7.97 5.25
CA ALA A 106 -6.83 7.88 5.60
C ALA A 106 -7.41 9.20 6.12
N ALA A 107 -8.74 9.31 6.15
CA ALA A 107 -9.45 10.50 6.62
C ALA A 107 -9.21 10.84 8.11
N ASP A 108 -8.75 9.88 8.92
CA ASP A 108 -8.43 10.03 10.34
C ASP A 108 -6.96 10.40 10.63
N GLY A 109 -6.14 10.53 9.57
CA GLY A 109 -4.70 10.77 9.67
C GLY A 109 -3.84 9.52 9.83
N THR A 110 -4.41 8.31 9.78
CA THR A 110 -3.63 7.07 9.68
C THR A 110 -2.88 7.04 8.34
N VAL A 111 -1.58 6.68 8.35
CA VAL A 111 -0.72 6.66 7.15
C VAL A 111 -0.01 5.33 7.00
N ALA A 112 -0.19 4.68 5.85
CA ALA A 112 0.56 3.49 5.45
C ALA A 112 1.67 3.88 4.48
N ARG A 113 2.92 3.46 4.73
CA ARG A 113 4.09 3.75 3.89
C ARG A 113 4.88 2.49 3.57
N ALA A 114 5.53 2.49 2.41
CA ALA A 114 6.41 1.43 1.96
C ALA A 114 7.50 1.99 1.03
N TRP A 115 8.73 1.50 1.14
CA TRP A 115 9.84 1.91 0.26
C TRP A 115 10.96 0.86 0.18
N VAL A 116 11.68 0.83 -0.95
CA VAL A 116 12.85 -0.03 -1.18
C VAL A 116 14.03 0.80 -1.66
N PHE A 117 15.19 0.63 -1.02
CA PHE A 117 16.42 1.32 -1.42
C PHE A 117 16.82 0.94 -2.84
N ALA A 118 17.15 1.94 -3.68
CA ALA A 118 17.61 1.71 -5.04
C ALA A 118 19.06 1.17 -5.10
N PRO A 119 20.02 1.65 -4.26
CA PRO A 119 21.33 1.02 -4.13
C PRO A 119 21.23 -0.39 -3.52
N PRO A 120 22.12 -1.33 -3.90
CA PRO A 120 22.21 -2.64 -3.24
C PRO A 120 22.73 -2.50 -1.81
N VAL A 121 22.16 -3.25 -0.88
CA VAL A 121 22.53 -3.29 0.54
C VAL A 121 23.12 -4.65 0.87
N THR A 122 24.33 -4.67 1.44
CA THR A 122 24.96 -5.91 1.93
C THR A 122 24.41 -6.29 3.30
N ALA A 123 24.50 -7.57 3.69
CA ALA A 123 24.11 -8.02 5.04
C ALA A 123 24.79 -7.22 6.17
N ALA A 124 26.04 -6.79 5.98
CA ALA A 124 26.75 -5.93 6.93
C ALA A 124 26.18 -4.50 6.98
N GLY A 125 25.79 -3.93 5.83
CA GLY A 125 25.12 -2.64 5.74
C GLY A 125 23.69 -2.67 6.31
N ALA A 126 22.93 -3.72 6.02
CA ALA A 126 21.61 -3.98 6.59
C ALA A 126 21.64 -4.12 8.12
N ALA A 127 22.65 -4.82 8.66
CA ALA A 127 22.88 -4.87 10.10
C ALA A 127 23.24 -3.50 10.71
N ASP A 128 23.85 -2.59 9.94
CA ASP A 128 24.22 -1.24 10.37
C ASP A 128 23.04 -0.25 10.31
N LEU A 129 22.22 -0.34 9.25
CA LEU A 129 20.91 0.32 9.17
C LEU A 129 20.01 -0.13 10.33
N GLY A 130 19.93 -1.44 10.56
CA GLY A 130 19.19 -2.01 11.68
C GLY A 130 19.72 -1.61 13.06
N ARG A 131 21.01 -1.29 13.21
CA ARG A 131 21.54 -0.68 14.45
C ARG A 131 21.12 0.78 14.58
N ARG A 132 21.25 1.57 13.51
CA ARG A 132 20.83 3.00 13.51
C ARG A 132 19.33 3.14 13.83
N ALA A 133 18.47 2.33 13.24
CA ALA A 133 17.03 2.34 13.53
C ALA A 133 16.71 2.07 15.01
N ARG A 134 17.37 1.07 15.63
CA ARG A 134 17.19 0.75 17.07
C ARG A 134 17.71 1.84 18.01
N GLY A 135 18.61 2.71 17.55
CA GLY A 135 19.25 3.78 18.33
C GLY A 135 18.85 5.20 17.90
N ALA A 136 17.78 5.36 17.12
CA ALA A 136 17.26 6.66 16.73
C ALA A 136 16.48 7.31 17.90
N ASP A 137 16.56 8.64 18.02
CA ASP A 137 15.92 9.38 19.11
C ASP A 137 14.38 9.19 19.08
N GLY A 138 13.80 8.91 20.26
CA GLY A 138 12.37 8.63 20.40
C GLY A 138 11.90 7.25 19.92
N CYS A 139 12.77 6.46 19.28
CA CYS A 139 12.47 5.10 18.86
C CYS A 139 12.80 4.05 19.94
N ARG A 140 12.01 2.97 19.98
CA ARG A 140 12.33 1.74 20.71
C ARG A 140 12.31 0.54 19.77
N ALA A 141 13.24 -0.39 19.95
CA ALA A 141 13.21 -1.69 19.29
C ALA A 141 12.02 -2.52 19.77
N LEU A 142 11.45 -3.33 18.90
CA LEU A 142 10.44 -4.35 19.23
C LEU A 142 11.10 -5.73 19.11
N PRO A 143 11.60 -6.33 20.21
CA PRO A 143 12.43 -7.54 20.14
C PRO A 143 11.64 -8.80 19.80
N ASP A 144 10.36 -8.85 20.19
CA ASP A 144 9.45 -9.99 19.97
C ASP A 144 8.67 -9.89 18.64
N ALA A 145 8.98 -8.90 17.80
CA ALA A 145 8.33 -8.72 16.52
C ALA A 145 8.83 -9.77 15.49
N PRO A 146 7.95 -10.30 14.62
CA PRO A 146 8.35 -11.25 13.58
C PRO A 146 9.45 -10.71 12.65
N ALA A 147 10.29 -11.61 12.14
CA ALA A 147 11.36 -11.24 11.21
C ALA A 147 10.78 -10.80 9.86
N TYR A 148 11.26 -9.65 9.36
CA TYR A 148 10.94 -9.15 8.03
C TYR A 148 12.18 -9.24 7.16
N GLY A 149 12.48 -10.42 6.60
CA GLY A 149 13.77 -10.68 5.93
C GLY A 149 14.94 -10.77 6.90
N ALA A 150 16.17 -10.87 6.37
CA ALA A 150 17.36 -11.23 7.16
C ALA A 150 18.66 -10.53 6.67
N PRO A 151 19.34 -9.71 7.50
CA PRO A 151 18.92 -9.26 8.84
C PRO A 151 17.77 -8.23 8.76
N SER A 152 17.11 -8.01 9.89
CA SER A 152 15.95 -7.13 9.98
C SER A 152 15.83 -6.42 11.34
N VAL A 153 14.86 -5.52 11.43
CA VAL A 153 14.50 -4.75 12.63
C VAL A 153 13.03 -4.36 12.59
N ALA A 154 12.39 -4.36 13.75
CA ALA A 154 11.15 -3.64 13.99
C ALA A 154 11.37 -2.58 15.07
N THR A 155 10.78 -1.39 14.87
CA THR A 155 10.81 -0.28 15.83
C THR A 155 9.44 0.34 15.99
N ARG A 156 9.15 0.89 17.17
CA ARG A 156 8.10 1.91 17.35
C ARG A 156 8.74 3.25 17.70
N CYS A 157 8.37 4.30 16.99
CA CYS A 157 8.82 5.67 17.21
C CYS A 157 7.57 6.54 17.38
N GLY A 158 7.25 6.93 18.62
CA GLY A 158 5.96 7.56 18.92
C GLY A 158 4.76 6.69 18.52
N ASP A 159 3.96 7.20 17.60
CA ASP A 159 2.76 6.63 16.99
C ASP A 159 3.01 5.84 15.69
N VAL A 160 4.27 5.67 15.29
CA VAL A 160 4.68 4.91 14.10
C VAL A 160 5.27 3.56 14.48
N VAL A 161 4.81 2.45 13.87
CA VAL A 161 5.53 1.16 13.85
C VAL A 161 6.14 0.96 12.46
N THR A 162 7.39 0.51 12.43
CA THR A 162 8.17 0.30 11.20
C THR A 162 8.90 -1.04 11.24
N PHE A 163 8.80 -1.83 10.17
CA PHE A 163 9.65 -2.99 9.92
C PHE A 163 10.61 -2.68 8.76
N GLN A 164 11.86 -3.10 8.89
CA GLN A 164 12.92 -2.90 7.89
C GLN A 164 13.72 -4.18 7.72
N GLY A 165 14.01 -4.56 6.48
CA GLY A 165 14.41 -5.91 6.15
C GLY A 165 15.31 -6.02 4.91
N LEU A 166 16.31 -6.91 4.97
CA LEU A 166 17.06 -7.31 3.79
C LEU A 166 16.42 -8.53 3.12
N PHE A 167 16.10 -8.40 1.84
CA PHE A 167 15.60 -9.44 0.96
C PHE A 167 16.53 -9.55 -0.25
N GLY A 168 17.42 -10.55 -0.26
CA GLY A 168 18.52 -10.63 -1.22
C GLY A 168 19.54 -9.50 -1.03
N ASP A 169 19.55 -8.51 -1.94
CA ASP A 169 20.32 -7.26 -1.81
C ASP A 169 19.44 -6.00 -1.65
N ALA A 170 18.12 -6.17 -1.50
CA ALA A 170 17.15 -5.09 -1.37
C ALA A 170 16.81 -4.82 0.10
N TRP A 171 17.07 -3.60 0.57
CA TRP A 171 16.55 -3.13 1.86
C TRP A 171 15.14 -2.59 1.67
N LEU A 172 14.15 -3.38 2.08
CA LEU A 172 12.71 -3.08 2.00
C LEU A 172 12.22 -2.61 3.37
N THR A 173 11.44 -1.54 3.39
CA THR A 173 10.87 -0.95 4.60
C THR A 173 9.37 -0.69 4.41
N CYS A 174 8.62 -0.83 5.50
CA CYS A 174 7.19 -0.61 5.58
C CYS A 174 6.86 -0.05 6.98
N SER A 175 5.91 0.88 7.05
CA SER A 175 5.46 1.45 8.31
C SER A 175 3.98 1.81 8.29
N LEU A 176 3.40 1.85 9.48
CA LEU A 176 2.06 2.36 9.74
C LEU A 176 2.13 3.37 10.90
N SER A 177 1.56 4.55 10.71
CA SER A 177 1.29 5.52 11.78
C SER A 177 -0.22 5.67 11.97
N SER A 178 -0.68 5.87 13.20
CA SER A 178 -2.10 6.11 13.50
C SER A 178 -2.26 6.99 14.73
N THR A 179 -3.35 7.75 14.78
CA THR A 179 -3.73 8.55 15.96
C THR A 179 -4.19 7.69 17.15
N THR A 180 -4.39 6.39 16.91
CA THR A 180 -4.55 5.34 17.93
C THR A 180 -3.25 4.52 18.06
N GLU A 181 -3.05 3.76 19.16
CA GLU A 181 -1.78 3.03 19.34
C GLU A 181 -1.52 2.06 18.17
N PRO A 182 -0.42 2.22 17.40
CA PRO A 182 -0.18 1.46 16.18
C PRO A 182 0.05 -0.02 16.48
N ASP A 183 -0.84 -0.86 15.98
CA ASP A 183 -0.77 -2.31 16.15
C ASP A 183 0.37 -2.93 15.31
N VAL A 184 1.13 -3.81 15.95
CA VAL A 184 2.28 -4.51 15.38
C VAL A 184 1.83 -5.62 14.43
N ASP A 185 0.69 -6.28 14.69
CA ASP A 185 0.16 -7.35 13.82
C ASP A 185 -0.41 -6.78 12.51
N ARG A 186 -1.27 -5.75 12.59
CA ARG A 186 -1.74 -4.96 11.44
C ARG A 186 -0.59 -4.37 10.62
N THR A 187 0.45 -3.83 11.27
CA THR A 187 1.64 -3.35 10.56
C THR A 187 2.41 -4.50 9.90
N GLY A 188 2.50 -5.66 10.56
CA GLY A 188 3.09 -6.87 9.98
C GLY A 188 2.35 -7.36 8.73
N ARG A 189 1.01 -7.38 8.75
CA ARG A 189 0.17 -7.74 7.58
C ARG A 189 0.35 -6.77 6.41
N TRP A 190 0.42 -5.46 6.69
CA TRP A 190 0.80 -4.45 5.70
C TRP A 190 2.17 -4.76 5.07
N CYS A 191 3.17 -5.04 5.90
CA CYS A 191 4.51 -5.43 5.46
C CYS A 191 4.52 -6.70 4.59
N VAL A 192 3.69 -7.71 4.90
CA VAL A 192 3.55 -8.90 4.03
C VAL A 192 2.99 -8.52 2.65
N ALA A 193 1.97 -7.66 2.57
CA ALA A 193 1.44 -7.19 1.30
C ALA A 193 2.49 -6.41 0.47
N VAL A 194 3.29 -5.57 1.14
CA VAL A 194 4.43 -4.84 0.54
C VAL A 194 5.48 -5.80 -0.02
N ALA A 195 5.90 -6.81 0.74
CA ALA A 195 6.87 -7.82 0.28
C ALA A 195 6.33 -8.66 -0.89
N GLN A 196 5.05 -9.05 -0.87
CA GLN A 196 4.41 -9.76 -1.98
C GLN A 196 4.30 -8.91 -3.25
N ALA A 197 4.05 -7.61 -3.13
CA ALA A 197 4.02 -6.68 -4.25
C ALA A 197 5.41 -6.38 -4.83
N ALA A 198 6.45 -6.33 -3.98
CA ALA A 198 7.81 -5.98 -4.37
C ALA A 198 8.66 -7.15 -4.89
N ARG A 199 8.17 -8.39 -4.80
CA ARG A 199 8.91 -9.59 -5.24
C ARG A 199 9.28 -9.60 -6.74
N SER A 200 10.29 -10.39 -7.07
CA SER A 200 10.72 -10.74 -8.44
C SER A 200 9.98 -11.96 -8.99
#